data_AF-A0A9D2HD44-F1
#
_entry.id   AF-A0A9D2HD44-F1
#
_cell.length_a   1.000
_cell.length_b   1.000
_cell.length_c   1.000
_cell.angle_alpha   90.00
_cell.angle_beta   90.00
_cell.angle_gamma   90.00
#
_symmetry.space_group_name_H-M   'P 1'
#
loop_
_entity.id
_entity.type
_entity.pdbx_description
1 polymer ?
#
loop_
_entity_poly.entity_id
_entity_poly.type
_entity_poly.pdbx_seq_one_letter_code
_entity_poly.pdbx_strand_id
1 'polypeptide(L)'
;MARKKRVIPATREETRDWLYKSVRSAPRPLPAGRFPLLMRQAEAEGCPHDFVMDVLDEWLNYGYCRLIDPITQDIEITPEGRLFFY
;
A
#
# COMPACT_ATOMS: atom_id res chain seq x y z
N MET A 1 16.65 -6.46 22.41
CA MET A 1 15.41 -6.47 21.60
C MET A 1 15.81 -6.77 20.16
N ALA A 2 15.54 -7.97 19.66
CA ALA A 2 15.85 -8.30 18.27
C ALA A 2 15.00 -7.41 17.36
N ARG A 3 15.63 -6.53 16.56
CA ARG A 3 14.95 -5.91 15.40
C ARG A 3 14.40 -7.08 14.59
N LYS A 4 13.08 -7.27 14.56
CA LYS A 4 12.43 -8.11 13.54
C LYS A 4 13.07 -7.69 12.22
N LYS A 5 13.73 -8.62 11.53
CA LYS A 5 14.25 -8.35 10.18
C LYS A 5 13.09 -7.71 9.42
N ARG A 6 13.24 -6.45 9.03
CA ARG A 6 12.29 -5.85 8.09
C ARG A 6 12.42 -6.71 6.85
N VAL A 7 11.35 -7.42 6.51
CA VAL A 7 11.30 -8.15 5.26
C VAL A 7 11.29 -7.05 4.21
N ILE A 8 12.43 -6.83 3.59
CA ILE A 8 12.54 -5.99 2.42
C ILE A 8 11.81 -6.76 1.32
N PRO A 9 10.69 -6.25 0.79
CA PRO A 9 10.00 -6.93 -0.29
C PRO A 9 10.93 -7.01 -1.50
N ALA A 10 11.28 -8.22 -1.92
CA ALA A 10 12.14 -8.47 -3.08
C ALA A 10 11.33 -8.94 -4.30
N THR A 11 10.08 -9.37 -4.10
CA THR A 11 9.15 -9.74 -5.18
C THR A 11 7.86 -8.90 -5.16
N ARG A 12 7.11 -8.95 -6.27
CA ARG A 12 5.78 -8.34 -6.38
C ARG A 12 4.82 -8.88 -5.31
N GLU A 13 4.82 -10.19 -5.06
CA GLU A 13 3.95 -10.82 -4.07
C GLU A 13 4.29 -10.39 -2.65
N GLU A 14 5.58 -10.29 -2.31
CA GLU A 14 6.02 -9.77 -1.02
C GLU A 14 5.65 -8.29 -0.86
N THR A 15 5.74 -7.51 -1.93
CA THR A 15 5.33 -6.09 -1.97
C THR A 15 3.84 -5.96 -1.71
N ARG A 16 3.04 -6.79 -2.38
CA ARG A 16 1.58 -6.86 -2.20
C ARG A 16 1.20 -7.19 -0.77
N ASP A 17 1.81 -8.20 -0.16
CA ASP A 17 1.55 -8.60 1.22
C ASP A 17 1.98 -7.52 2.22
N TRP A 18 3.12 -6.87 1.99
CA TRP A 18 3.60 -5.76 2.82
C TRP A 18 2.65 -4.56 2.74
N LEU A 19 2.27 -4.13 1.53
CA LEU A 19 1.34 -3.01 1.32
C LEU A 19 -0.02 -3.33 1.93
N TYR A 20 -0.52 -4.56 1.73
CA TYR A 20 -1.77 -5.03 2.33
C TYR A 20 -1.75 -4.90 3.86
N LYS A 21 -0.72 -5.43 4.52
CA LYS A 21 -0.56 -5.34 5.98
C LYS A 21 -0.43 -3.90 6.46
N SER A 22 0.26 -3.06 5.70
CA SER A 22 0.48 -1.64 6.03
C SER A 22 -0.81 -0.83 5.92
N VAL A 23 -1.63 -1.06 4.91
CA VAL A 23 -2.96 -0.44 4.76
C VAL A 23 -3.92 -0.98 5.83
N ARG A 24 -3.95 -2.30 6.05
CA ARG A 24 -4.82 -2.95 7.06
C ARG A 24 -4.55 -2.47 8.49
N SER A 25 -3.29 -2.14 8.80
CA SER A 25 -2.88 -1.64 10.12
C SER A 25 -2.99 -0.11 10.28
N ALA A 26 -3.33 0.62 9.21
CA ALA A 26 -3.52 2.06 9.28
C ALA A 26 -4.82 2.43 10.04
N PRO A 27 -4.92 3.66 10.59
CA PRO A 27 -6.17 4.18 11.10
C PRO A 27 -7.29 4.11 10.05
N ARG A 28 -8.53 3.96 10.52
CA ARG A 28 -9.73 3.84 9.67
C ARG A 28 -10.58 5.11 9.81
N PRO A 29 -11.06 5.72 8.70
CA PRO A 29 -10.68 5.41 7.32
C PRO A 29 -9.19 5.70 7.08
N LEU A 30 -8.62 5.12 6.02
CA LEU A 30 -7.24 5.39 5.61
C LEU A 30 -7.05 6.91 5.49
N PRO A 31 -6.17 7.53 6.30
CA PRO A 31 -6.00 8.99 6.27
C PRO A 31 -5.42 9.46 4.93
N ALA A 32 -5.84 10.63 4.47
CA ALA A 32 -5.20 11.29 3.33
C ALA A 32 -3.69 11.48 3.59
N GLY A 33 -2.89 11.30 2.55
CA GLY A 33 -1.43 11.31 2.56
C GLY A 33 -0.82 10.05 3.16
N ARG A 34 -1.62 9.09 3.66
CA ARG A 34 -1.09 7.86 4.25
C ARG A 34 -0.48 6.94 3.20
N PHE A 35 -1.15 6.75 2.06
CA PHE A 35 -0.65 5.84 1.04
C PHE A 35 0.66 6.33 0.39
N PRO A 36 0.81 7.62 0.01
CA PRO A 36 2.09 8.16 -0.48
C PRO A 36 3.23 7.98 0.52
N LEU A 37 2.93 8.07 1.83
CA LEU A 37 3.92 7.80 2.88
C LEU A 37 4.32 6.32 2.94
N LEU A 38 3.38 5.39 2.72
CA LEU A 38 3.68 3.97 2.62
C LEU A 38 4.54 3.66 1.39
N MET A 39 4.27 4.30 0.24
CA MET A 39 5.09 4.14 -0.96
C MET A 39 6.53 4.57 -0.73
N ARG A 40 6.74 5.76 -0.15
CA ARG A 40 8.08 6.26 0.21
C ARG A 40 8.79 5.34 1.22
N GLN A 41 8.05 4.74 2.15
CA GLN A 41 8.61 3.76 3.08
C GLN A 41 9.03 2.47 2.39
N ALA A 42 8.23 1.96 1.46
CA ALA A 42 8.58 0.79 0.67
C ALA A 42 9.86 1.03 -0.13
N GLU A 43 9.96 2.16 -0.84
CA GLU A 43 11.16 2.57 -1.60
C GLU A 43 12.40 2.69 -0.69
N ALA A 44 12.26 3.35 0.46
CA ALA A 44 13.35 3.51 1.42
C ALA A 44 13.83 2.17 2.01
N GLU A 45 12.96 1.15 2.02
CA GLU A 45 13.31 -0.21 2.43
C GLU A 45 13.88 -1.05 1.29
N GLY A 46 13.94 -0.53 0.07
CA GLY A 46 14.51 -1.20 -1.10
C GLY A 46 13.49 -1.92 -1.97
N CYS A 47 12.19 -1.69 -1.74
CA CYS A 47 11.14 -2.18 -2.61
C CYS A 47 11.21 -1.47 -3.98
N PRO A 48 11.22 -2.21 -5.09
CA PRO A 48 11.09 -1.62 -6.42
C PRO A 48 9.80 -0.82 -6.56
N HIS A 49 9.89 0.38 -7.13
CA HIS A 49 8.75 1.29 -7.30
C HIS A 49 7.69 0.71 -8.26
N ASP A 50 8.14 0.04 -9.32
CA ASP A 50 7.28 -0.68 -10.27
C ASP A 50 6.40 -1.73 -9.58
N PHE A 51 6.92 -2.49 -8.61
CA PHE A 51 6.09 -3.43 -7.86
C PHE A 51 5.02 -2.75 -7.00
N VAL A 52 5.33 -1.58 -6.43
CA VAL A 52 4.34 -0.79 -5.68
C VAL A 52 3.24 -0.30 -6.62
N MET A 53 3.62 0.18 -7.80
CA MET A 53 2.70 0.65 -8.83
C MET A 53 1.82 -0.48 -9.38
N ASP A 54 2.39 -1.65 -9.69
CA ASP A 54 1.65 -2.82 -10.15
C ASP A 54 0.60 -3.30 -9.15
N VAL A 55 0.90 -3.19 -7.85
CA VAL A 55 -0.05 -3.52 -6.79
C VAL A 55 -1.13 -2.46 -6.65
N LEU A 56 -0.76 -1.18 -6.75
CA LEU A 56 -1.74 -0.08 -6.75
C LEU A 56 -2.71 -0.22 -7.93
N ASP A 57 -2.20 -0.45 -9.13
CA ASP A 57 -3.01 -0.66 -10.33
C ASP A 57 -3.92 -1.88 -10.19
N GLU A 58 -3.44 -2.97 -9.61
CA GLU A 58 -4.28 -4.13 -9.26
C GLU A 58 -5.47 -3.71 -8.37
N TRP A 59 -5.20 -2.95 -7.30
CA TRP A 59 -6.24 -2.53 -6.35
C TRP A 59 -7.23 -1.52 -6.95
N LEU A 60 -6.76 -0.63 -7.82
CA LEU A 60 -7.61 0.28 -8.58
C LEU A 60 -8.51 -0.49 -9.55
N ASN A 61 -7.97 -1.48 -10.26
CA ASN A 61 -8.72 -2.31 -11.20
C ASN A 61 -9.79 -3.18 -10.51
N TYR A 62 -9.50 -3.71 -9.33
CA TYR A 62 -10.50 -4.43 -8.53
C TYR A 62 -11.49 -3.51 -7.80
N GLY A 63 -11.29 -2.19 -7.87
CA GLY A 63 -12.13 -1.22 -7.19
C GLY A 63 -11.99 -1.23 -5.67
N TYR A 64 -10.88 -1.72 -5.12
CA TYR A 64 -10.60 -1.70 -3.67
C TYR A 64 -10.22 -0.30 -3.17
N CYS A 65 -9.65 0.51 -4.04
CA CYS A 65 -9.35 1.90 -3.76
C CYS A 65 -9.66 2.77 -4.97
N ARG A 66 -9.69 4.08 -4.76
CA ARG A 66 -9.73 5.07 -5.84
C ARG A 66 -8.72 6.18 -5.55
N LEU A 67 -8.14 6.75 -6.60
CA LEU A 67 -7.26 7.90 -6.48
C LEU A 67 -8.05 9.13 -5.99
N ILE A 68 -7.52 9.79 -4.96
CA ILE A 68 -8.00 11.10 -4.51
C ILE A 68 -7.03 12.22 -4.90
N ASP A 69 -5.76 11.88 -5.10
CA ASP A 69 -4.75 12.77 -5.66
C ASP A 69 -3.85 11.98 -6.64
N PRO A 70 -3.95 12.23 -7.96
CA PRO A 70 -3.14 11.53 -8.94
C PRO A 70 -1.67 11.99 -8.96
N ILE A 71 -1.35 13.18 -8.44
CA ILE A 71 0.02 13.71 -8.41
C ILE A 71 0.83 12.99 -7.34
N THR A 72 0.24 12.80 -6.15
CA THR A 72 0.90 12.09 -5.05
C THR A 72 0.57 10.59 -5.03
N GLN A 73 -0.30 10.12 -5.92
CA GLN A 73 -0.84 8.76 -5.95
C GLN A 73 -1.56 8.39 -4.65
N ASP A 74 -2.24 9.37 -4.05
CA ASP A 74 -2.99 9.14 -2.83
C ASP A 74 -4.34 8.49 -3.12
N ILE A 75 -4.79 7.66 -2.18
CA ILE A 75 -5.98 6.85 -2.34
C ILE A 75 -6.91 6.97 -1.15
N GLU A 76 -8.19 6.68 -1.40
CA GLU A 76 -9.12 6.30 -0.37
C GLU A 76 -9.65 4.88 -0.60
N ILE A 77 -10.03 4.22 0.49
CA ILE A 77 -10.55 2.85 0.45
C ILE A 77 -12.06 2.88 0.17
N THR A 78 -12.48 2.19 -0.89
CA THR A 78 -13.88 2.06 -1.30
C THR A 78 -14.65 1.13 -0.36
N PRO A 79 -16.00 1.08 -0.41
CA PRO A 79 -16.77 0.05 0.28
C PRO A 79 -16.30 -1.38 0.02
N GLU A 80 -15.96 -1.70 -1.22
CA GLU A 80 -15.45 -3.01 -1.64
C GLU A 80 -14.07 -3.26 -1.03
N GLY A 81 -13.18 -2.27 -1.04
CA GLY A 81 -11.88 -2.37 -0.40
C GLY A 81 -11.96 -2.54 1.11
N ARG A 82 -13.00 -2.03 1.77
CA ARG A 82 -13.19 -2.30 3.21
C ARG A 82 -13.37 -3.78 3.49
N LEU A 83 -14.04 -4.54 2.60
CA LEU A 83 -14.19 -5.99 2.75
C LEU A 83 -12.86 -6.74 2.59
N PHE A 84 -11.91 -6.15 1.85
CA PHE A 84 -10.61 -6.73 1.58
C PHE A 84 -9.58 -6.38 2.68
N PHE A 85 -9.50 -5.10 3.07
CA PHE A 85 -8.47 -4.59 3.97
C PHE A 85 -8.84 -4.62 5.46
N TYR A 86 -10.11 -4.56 5.83
CA TYR A 86 -10.54 -4.30 7.22
C TYR A 86 -11.10 -5.53 7.93
#